data_AF-A0A936T580-F1
#
_entry.id   AF-A0A936T580-F1
#
_cell.length_a   1.000
_cell.length_b   1.000
_cell.length_c   1.000
_cell.angle_alpha   90.00
_cell.angle_beta   90.00
_cell.angle_gamma   90.00
#
_symmetry.space_group_name_H-M   'P 1'
#
loop_
_entity.id
_entity.type
_entity.pdbx_description
1 polymer ?
#
loop_
_entity_poly.entity_id
_entity_poly.type
_entity_poly.pdbx_seq_one_letter_code
_entity_poly.pdbx_strand_id
1 'polypeptide(L)' 'MSMTATSLEEAIQRLRLDPGHPVEAVVGDLRVEIRVKAPPSAADLFREIGPWEGESTEELLHILDEERRRGGSGEPPAL' A
#
# COMPACT_ATOMS: atom_id res chain seq x y z
N MET A 1 0.82 3.67 29.96
CA MET A 1 -0.57 3.34 30.37
C MET A 1 -1.42 3.41 29.12
N SER A 2 -1.99 2.30 28.65
CA SER A 2 -2.94 2.36 27.51
C SER A 2 -4.18 3.11 28.00
N MET A 3 -4.39 4.33 27.50
CA MET A 3 -5.59 5.09 27.80
C MET A 3 -6.71 4.50 26.95
N THR A 4 -7.63 3.74 27.54
CA THR A 4 -8.82 3.25 26.84
C THR A 4 -9.75 4.43 26.56
N ALA A 5 -10.26 4.56 25.33
CA ALA A 5 -11.31 5.53 25.02
C ALA A 5 -12.66 5.06 25.61
N THR A 6 -13.44 6.01 26.13
CA THR A 6 -14.74 5.75 26.78
C THR A 6 -15.93 5.87 25.82
N SER A 7 -15.69 6.36 24.61
CA SER A 7 -16.69 6.44 23.54
C SER A 7 -16.05 6.27 22.15
N LEU A 8 -16.88 5.97 21.15
CA LEU A 8 -16.46 5.90 19.75
C LEU A 8 -15.94 7.26 19.25
N GLU A 9 -16.64 8.36 19.55
CA GLU A 9 -16.20 9.71 19.23
C GLU A 9 -14.80 10.03 19.77
N GLU A 10 -14.52 9.66 21.02
CA GLU A 10 -13.21 9.88 21.63
C GLU A 10 -12.12 9.08 20.90
N ALA A 11 -12.41 7.82 20.55
CA ALA A 11 -11.48 7.01 19.78
C ALA A 11 -11.21 7.60 18.38
N ILE A 12 -12.25 8.11 17.71
CA ILE A 12 -12.12 8.78 16.41
C ILE A 12 -11.25 10.03 16.51
N GLN A 13 -11.42 10.86 17.53
CA GLN A 13 -10.60 12.07 17.71
C GLN A 13 -9.12 11.72 17.94
N ARG A 14 -8.84 10.66 18.70
CA ARG A 14 -7.46 10.19 18.89
C ARG A 14 -6.85 9.66 17.59
N LEU A 15 -7.60 8.86 16.83
CA LEU A 15 -7.17 8.36 15.52
C LEU A 15 -6.97 9.47 14.47
N ARG A 16 -7.65 10.61 14.59
CA ARG A 16 -7.39 11.79 13.74
C ARG A 16 -6.05 12.44 14.04
N LEU A 17 -5.59 12.39 15.30
CA LEU A 17 -4.29 12.90 15.71
C LEU A 17 -3.17 11.94 15.33
N ASP A 18 -3.42 10.64 15.45
CA ASP A 18 -2.45 9.59 15.18
C ASP A 18 -3.11 8.37 14.50
N PRO A 19 -3.29 8.41 13.17
CA PRO A 19 -3.99 7.35 12.44
C PRO A 19 -3.18 6.05 12.33
N GLY A 20 -1.88 6.09 12.63
CA GLY A 20 -0.98 4.93 12.58
C GLY A 20 -1.06 4.02 13.81
N HIS A 21 -1.63 4.51 14.91
CA HIS A 21 -1.71 3.79 16.17
C HIS A 21 -3.15 3.39 16.48
N PRO A 22 -3.47 2.08 16.52
CA PRO A 22 -4.78 1.59 16.93
C PRO A 22 -5.18 2.12 18.31
N VAL A 23 -6.46 2.41 18.49
CA VAL A 23 -7.02 2.88 19.77
C VAL A 23 -7.92 1.80 20.37
N GLU A 24 -7.66 1.42 21.62
CA GLU A 24 -8.57 0.57 22.38
C GLU A 24 -9.75 1.40 22.90
N ALA A 25 -10.97 0.89 22.76
CA ALA A 25 -12.19 1.53 23.26
C ALA A 25 -13.12 0.49 23.91
N VAL A 26 -13.99 0.96 24.81
CA VAL A 26 -15.12 0.15 25.30
C VAL A 26 -16.39 0.63 24.61
N VAL A 27 -17.08 -0.26 23.89
CA VAL A 27 -18.35 0.00 23.21
C VAL A 27 -19.37 -0.97 23.76
N GLY A 28 -20.31 -0.46 24.57
CA GLY A 28 -21.19 -1.31 25.36
C GLY A 28 -20.40 -2.11 26.38
N ASP A 29 -20.47 -3.44 26.30
CA ASP A 29 -19.72 -4.41 27.11
C ASP A 29 -18.48 -4.98 26.40
N LEU A 30 -18.21 -4.55 25.16
CA LEU A 30 -17.09 -5.05 24.36
C LEU A 30 -15.88 -4.14 24.43
N ARG A 31 -14.71 -4.73 24.69
CA ARG A 31 -13.42 -4.08 24.44
C ARG A 31 -13.04 -4.30 22.98
N VAL A 32 -12.94 -3.22 22.23
CA VAL A 32 -12.62 -3.24 20.81
C VAL A 32 -11.33 -2.48 20.54
N GLU A 33 -10.67 -2.86 19.45
CA GLU A 33 -9.55 -2.10 18.90
C GLU A 33 -10.00 -1.45 17.59
N ILE A 34 -9.86 -0.13 17.52
CA ILE A 34 -10.32 0.67 16.38
C ILE A 34 -9.09 1.13 15.61
N ARG A 35 -9.10 0.88 14.30
CA ARG A 35 -8.02 1.23 13.37
C ARG A 35 -8.55 2.10 12.24
N VAL A 36 -7.76 3.08 11.80
CA VAL A 36 -8.03 3.74 10.52
C VAL A 36 -7.78 2.73 9.41
N LYS A 37 -8.78 2.53 8.53
CA LYS A 37 -8.58 1.74 7.33
C LYS A 37 -7.68 2.53 6.39
N ALA A 38 -6.44 2.08 6.21
CA ALA A 38 -5.54 2.66 5.24
C ALA A 38 -6.15 2.57 3.82
N PRO A 39 -5.87 3.54 2.93
CA PRO A 39 -6.20 3.35 1.52
C PRO A 39 -5.54 2.06 1.01
N PRO A 40 -6.15 1.37 0.02
CA PRO A 40 -5.58 0.16 -0.54
C PRO A 40 -4.16 0.44 -1.03
N SER A 41 -3.22 -0.43 -0.67
CA SER A 41 -1.85 -0.33 -1.16
C SER A 41 -1.79 -0.65 -2.66
N ALA A 42 -0.70 -0.28 -3.34
CA ALA A 42 -0.48 -0.70 -4.73
C ALA A 42 -0.56 -2.24 -4.87
N ALA A 43 -0.06 -2.98 -3.88
CA ALA A 43 -0.16 -4.44 -3.87
C ALA A 43 -1.61 -4.94 -3.71
N ASP A 44 -2.44 -4.26 -2.92
CA ASP A 44 -3.87 -4.59 -2.79
C ASP A 44 -4.60 -4.33 -4.11
N LEU A 45 -4.31 -3.20 -4.75
CA LEU A 45 -4.85 -2.88 -6.07
C LEU A 45 -4.42 -3.89 -7.13
N PHE A 46 -3.14 -4.29 -7.17
CA PHE A 46 -2.68 -5.32 -8.11
C PHE A 46 -3.33 -6.68 -7.86
N ARG A 47 -3.59 -7.03 -6.58
CA ARG A 47 -4.31 -8.27 -6.25
C ARG A 47 -5.76 -8.23 -6.76
N GLU A 48 -6.41 -7.08 -6.71
CA GLU A 48 -7.78 -6.89 -7.22
C GLU A 48 -7.85 -6.90 -8.75
N ILE A 49 -6.87 -6.29 -9.43
CA ILE A 49 -6.79 -6.26 -10.91
C ILE A 49 -6.56 -7.67 -11.48
N GLY A 50 -5.91 -8.55 -10.70
CA GLY A 50 -5.64 -9.93 -11.09
C GLY A 50 -4.27 -10.08 -11.77
N PRO A 51 -3.97 -11.28 -12.30
CA PRO A 51 -2.71 -11.53 -12.98
C PRO A 51 -2.48 -10.56 -14.13
N TRP A 52 -1.21 -10.24 -14.39
CA TRP A 52 -0.84 -9.48 -15.58
C TRP A 52 -1.23 -10.27 -16.85
N GLU A 53 -2.02 -9.65 -17.72
CA GLU A 53 -2.44 -10.21 -19.02
C GLU A 53 -1.67 -9.61 -20.22
N GLY A 54 -0.60 -8.85 -19.99
CA GLY A 54 0.26 -8.34 -21.06
C GLY A 54 1.32 -9.35 -21.49
N GLU A 55 2.46 -8.86 -21.99
CA GLU A 55 3.53 -9.71 -22.49
C GLU A 55 3.96 -10.76 -21.47
N SER A 56 4.15 -11.98 -21.94
CA SER A 56 4.77 -13.06 -21.18
C SER A 56 6.20 -12.70 -20.77
N THR A 57 6.75 -13.45 -19.80
CA THR A 57 8.14 -13.25 -19.38
C THR A 57 9.10 -13.44 -20.55
N GLU A 58 8.85 -14.44 -21.39
CA GLU A 58 9.63 -14.74 -22.58
C GLU A 58 9.58 -13.61 -23.60
N GLU A 59 8.41 -13.02 -23.84
CA GLU A 59 8.24 -11.88 -24.74
C GLU A 59 8.95 -10.63 -24.21
N LEU A 60 8.82 -10.33 -22.91
CA LEU A 60 9.55 -9.23 -22.28
C LEU A 60 11.06 -9.42 -22.41
N LEU A 61 11.56 -10.63 -22.14
CA LEU A 61 12.98 -10.95 -22.28
C LEU A 61 13.44 -10.81 -23.73
N HIS A 62 12.61 -11.22 -24.68
CA HIS A 62 12.90 -11.07 -26.11
C HIS A 62 12.99 -9.59 -26.51
N ILE A 63 12.01 -8.76 -26.13
CA ILE A 63 12.01 -7.32 -26.40
C ILE A 63 13.26 -6.66 -25.81
N LEU A 64 13.59 -6.97 -24.55
CA LEU A 64 14.78 -6.42 -23.88
C LEU A 64 16.07 -6.84 -24.58
N ASP A 65 16.14 -8.06 -25.10
CA ASP A 65 17.29 -8.55 -25.87
C ASP A 65 17.39 -7.89 -27.25
N GLU A 66 16.27 -7.72 -27.95
CA GLU A 66 16.22 -6.98 -29.22
C GLU A 66 16.70 -5.54 -29.05
N GLU A 67 16.22 -4.83 -28.02
CA GLU A 67 16.64 -3.45 -27.75
C GLU A 67 18.13 -3.37 -27.33
N ARG A 68 18.61 -4.35 -26.55
CA ARG A 68 20.04 -4.48 -26.24
C ARG A 68 20.87 -4.66 -27.51
N ARG A 69 20.44 -5.52 -28.44
CA ARG A 69 21.11 -5.75 -29.73
C ARG A 69 21.06 -4.54 -30.65
N ARG A 70 19.96 -3.79 -30.61
CA ARG A 70 19.80 -2.54 -31.37
C ARG A 70 20.74 -1.45 -30.89
N GLY A 71 21.21 -1.54 -29.64
CA GLY A 71 22.32 -0.75 -29.12
C GLY A 71 22.07 0.76 -29.16
N GLY A 72 21.74 1.36 -28.01
CA GLY A 72 21.85 2.80 -27.83
C GLY A 72 23.32 3.20 -27.88
N SER A 73 23.81 3.64 -29.04
CA SER A 73 25.10 4.33 -29.19
C SER A 73 25.05 5.78 -28.68
N GLY A 74 24.06 6.11 -27.85
CA GLY A 74 23.91 7.43 -27.26
C GLY A 74 25.00 7.64 -26.22
N GLU A 75 25.81 8.66 -26.43
CA GLU A 75 26.73 9.15 -25.42
C GLU A 75 25.93 9.43 -24.13
N PRO A 76 26.36 8.91 -22.96
CA PRO A 76 25.67 9.19 -21.71
C PRO A 76 25.55 10.71 -21.51
N PRO A 77 24.45 11.23 -20.93
CA PRO A 77 24.36 12.65 -20.62
C PRO A 77 25.54 13.05 -19.73
N ALA A 78 26.22 14.14 -20.09
CA ALA A 78 27.32 14.68 -19.30
C ALA A 78 26.81 15.05 -17.90
N LEU A 79 27.54 14.60 -16.86
CA LEU A 79 27.31 14.97 -15.46
C LEU A 79 27.84 16.38 -15.17
#